data_AF-A0A3L8RXT2-F1
#
_entry.id   AF-A0A3L8RXT2-F1
#
_cell.length_a   1.000
_cell.length_b   1.000
_cell.length_c   1.000
_cell.angle_alpha   90.00
_cell.angle_beta   90.00
_cell.angle_gamma   90.00
#
_symmetry.space_group_name_H-M   'P 1'
#
loop_
_entity.id
_entity.type
_entity.pdbx_description
1 polymer ?
#
loop_
_entity_poly.entity_id
_entity_poly.type
_entity_poly.pdbx_seq_one_letter_code
_entity_poly.pdbx_strand_id
1 'polypeptide(L)'
;MQPAPPRLACGLVADVQFADAEDGHDFGGCRRRYYRHSLRLLREAVREWAAESPPVDAVLQLGDCIDGQNARRGEAESALRQVLEVLGQLSVPVHHAWGNHELYNFSRARLARSGLYSRAARGAGGPADRECHAYHCSPAPRLRLVVLDCYDTSTLGRDPGSRRYQEALRLLREKNRNDDLNSPEGTSGLGSGAGGRSSAVRSSRC
;
A
#
# COMPACT_ATOMS: atom_id res chain seq x y z
N MET A 1 -36.50 -4.82 -16.28
CA MET A 1 -35.22 -4.94 -17.03
C MET A 1 -34.15 -5.36 -16.04
N GLN A 2 -33.43 -6.45 -16.30
CA GLN A 2 -32.20 -6.72 -15.53
C GLN A 2 -31.11 -5.74 -15.96
N PRO A 3 -30.28 -5.23 -15.03
CA PRO A 3 -29.15 -4.39 -15.39
C PRO A 3 -28.17 -5.17 -16.29
N ALA A 4 -27.52 -4.46 -17.21
CA ALA A 4 -26.46 -5.05 -18.02
C ALA A 4 -25.30 -5.53 -17.11
N PRO A 5 -24.64 -6.65 -17.43
CA PRO A 5 -23.54 -7.15 -16.62
C PRO A 5 -22.40 -6.14 -16.54
N PRO A 6 -21.67 -6.07 -15.41
CA PRO A 6 -20.53 -5.17 -15.27
C PRO A 6 -19.44 -5.54 -16.29
N ARG A 7 -18.72 -4.52 -16.77
CA ARG A 7 -17.54 -4.72 -17.64
C ARG A 7 -16.29 -5.16 -16.88
N LEU A 8 -16.29 -4.91 -15.57
CA LEU A 8 -15.24 -5.25 -14.63
C LEU A 8 -15.87 -5.32 -13.22
N ALA A 9 -15.60 -6.36 -12.48
CA ALA A 9 -15.87 -6.50 -11.06
C ALA A 9 -14.54 -6.66 -10.32
N CYS A 10 -14.30 -5.89 -9.27
CA CYS A 10 -13.07 -6.02 -8.49
C CYS A 10 -13.38 -5.95 -7.00
N GLY A 11 -12.65 -6.75 -6.22
CA GLY A 11 -12.53 -6.53 -4.78
C GLY A 11 -11.56 -5.38 -4.49
N LEU A 12 -11.85 -4.59 -3.46
CA LEU A 12 -10.96 -3.52 -3.00
C LEU A 12 -10.76 -3.62 -1.49
N VAL A 13 -9.51 -3.52 -1.05
CA VAL A 13 -9.14 -3.40 0.36
C VAL A 13 -7.96 -2.46 0.53
N ALA A 14 -7.97 -1.66 1.59
CA ALA A 14 -6.91 -0.72 1.93
C ALA A 14 -6.61 -0.80 3.43
N ASP A 15 -5.39 -0.44 3.81
CA ASP A 15 -5.00 -0.24 5.21
C ASP A 15 -5.40 -1.40 6.13
N VAL A 16 -5.15 -2.65 5.69
CA VAL A 16 -5.35 -3.82 6.55
C VAL A 16 -4.50 -3.63 7.82
N GLN A 17 -3.25 -3.20 7.67
CA GLN A 17 -2.33 -2.90 8.77
C GLN A 17 -2.32 -4.01 9.83
N PHE A 18 -2.26 -5.27 9.38
CA PHE A 18 -2.23 -6.41 10.30
C PHE A 18 -0.97 -6.39 11.16
N ALA A 19 -1.14 -6.64 12.46
CA ALA A 19 -0.10 -7.05 13.37
C ALA A 19 -0.70 -7.98 14.43
N ASP A 20 0.06 -8.96 14.88
CA ASP A 20 -0.37 -9.84 15.97
C ASP A 20 -0.11 -9.16 17.32
N ALA A 21 -0.90 -8.15 17.63
CA ALA A 21 -0.78 -7.31 18.82
C ALA A 21 -2.14 -6.86 19.36
N GLU A 22 -2.14 -6.39 20.60
CA GLU A 22 -3.29 -5.70 21.19
C GLU A 22 -3.65 -4.43 20.43
N ASP A 23 -4.93 -4.08 20.46
CA ASP A 23 -5.45 -2.86 19.83
C ASP A 23 -4.65 -1.62 20.28
N GLY A 24 -4.30 -0.79 19.32
CA GLY A 24 -3.52 0.42 19.54
C GLY A 24 -4.28 1.68 19.17
N HIS A 25 -3.55 2.77 18.99
CA HIS A 25 -4.09 4.00 18.43
C HIS A 25 -3.19 4.49 17.29
N ASP A 26 -3.74 5.35 16.45
CA ASP A 26 -2.95 6.10 15.49
C ASP A 26 -1.94 7.04 16.19
N PHE A 27 -1.03 7.62 15.42
CA PHE A 27 0.01 8.51 15.93
C PHE A 27 -0.56 9.68 16.78
N GLY A 28 -1.73 10.19 16.40
CA GLY A 28 -2.41 11.26 17.13
C GLY A 28 -3.21 10.80 18.35
N GLY A 29 -3.28 9.50 18.63
CA GLY A 29 -4.08 8.94 19.73
C GLY A 29 -5.59 9.08 19.54
N CYS A 30 -6.05 9.55 18.38
CA CYS A 30 -7.46 9.90 18.13
C CYS A 30 -8.27 8.72 17.59
N ARG A 31 -7.61 7.76 16.92
CA ARG A 31 -8.29 6.63 16.27
C ARG A 31 -7.73 5.33 16.77
N ARG A 32 -8.62 4.44 17.22
CA ARG A 32 -8.26 3.08 17.60
C ARG A 32 -7.87 2.26 16.37
N ARG A 33 -6.79 1.49 16.49
CA ARG A 33 -6.29 0.54 15.48
C ARG A 33 -6.55 -0.89 15.97
N TYR A 34 -7.24 -1.68 15.16
CA TYR A 34 -7.68 -3.03 15.52
C TYR A 34 -6.82 -4.10 14.85
N TYR A 35 -5.56 -4.23 15.27
CA TYR A 35 -4.54 -4.96 14.50
C TYR A 35 -4.91 -6.43 14.22
N ARG A 36 -5.25 -7.23 15.23
CA ARG A 36 -5.64 -8.64 14.99
C ARG A 36 -6.97 -8.78 14.27
N HIS A 37 -7.91 -7.86 14.55
CA HIS A 37 -9.22 -7.90 13.93
C HIS A 37 -9.16 -7.60 12.43
N SER A 38 -8.20 -6.78 11.97
CA SER A 38 -8.00 -6.51 10.54
C SER A 38 -7.82 -7.77 9.69
N LEU A 39 -7.07 -8.77 10.18
CA LEU A 39 -6.87 -10.04 9.46
C LEU A 39 -8.15 -10.88 9.42
N ARG A 40 -9.03 -10.75 10.43
CA ARG A 40 -10.36 -11.38 10.38
C ARG A 40 -11.24 -10.74 9.32
N LEU A 41 -11.27 -9.41 9.25
CA LEU A 41 -12.00 -8.67 8.21
C LEU A 41 -11.46 -9.00 6.81
N LEU A 42 -10.13 -9.13 6.66
CA LEU A 42 -9.53 -9.55 5.40
C LEU A 42 -9.98 -10.97 5.00
N ARG A 43 -10.02 -11.92 5.94
CA ARG A 43 -10.52 -13.28 5.68
C ARG A 43 -11.99 -13.28 5.27
N GLU A 44 -12.80 -12.43 5.88
CA GLU A 44 -14.21 -12.26 5.50
C GLU A 44 -14.33 -11.71 4.08
N ALA A 45 -13.65 -10.61 3.76
CA ALA A 45 -13.64 -10.04 2.41
C ALA A 45 -13.18 -11.04 1.35
N VAL A 46 -12.11 -11.79 1.62
CA VAL A 46 -11.62 -12.83 0.69
C VAL A 46 -12.63 -13.95 0.51
N ARG A 47 -13.32 -14.40 1.56
CA ARG A 47 -14.37 -15.42 1.44
C ARG A 47 -15.54 -14.93 0.60
N GLU A 48 -15.97 -13.69 0.78
CA GLU A 48 -17.05 -13.10 -0.02
C GLU A 48 -16.66 -13.03 -1.50
N TRP A 49 -15.49 -12.48 -1.84
CA TRP A 49 -15.03 -12.41 -3.24
C TRP A 49 -14.84 -13.80 -3.87
N ALA A 50 -14.34 -14.77 -3.10
CA ALA A 50 -14.17 -16.14 -3.58
C ALA A 50 -15.51 -16.87 -3.81
N ALA A 51 -16.59 -16.44 -3.15
CA ALA A 51 -17.93 -17.00 -3.30
C ALA A 51 -18.75 -16.30 -4.40
N GLU A 52 -18.28 -15.18 -4.96
CA GLU A 52 -19.00 -14.48 -6.04
C GLU A 52 -19.13 -15.37 -7.30
N SER A 53 -20.31 -15.31 -7.91
CA SER A 53 -20.65 -16.04 -9.14
C SER A 53 -21.40 -15.10 -10.11
N PRO A 54 -20.77 -14.63 -11.20
CA PRO A 54 -19.39 -14.94 -11.63
C PRO A 54 -18.33 -14.38 -10.67
N PRO A 55 -17.09 -14.95 -10.67
CA PRO A 55 -16.02 -14.44 -9.83
C PRO A 55 -15.63 -13.01 -10.22
N VAL A 56 -15.12 -12.24 -9.25
CA VAL A 56 -14.51 -10.93 -9.54
C VAL A 56 -13.30 -11.09 -10.48
N ASP A 57 -12.99 -10.07 -11.27
CA ASP A 57 -11.88 -10.13 -12.23
C ASP A 57 -10.50 -9.98 -11.58
N ALA A 58 -10.42 -9.25 -10.46
CA ALA A 58 -9.20 -9.01 -9.69
C ALA A 58 -9.51 -8.47 -8.30
N VAL A 59 -8.51 -8.47 -7.42
CA VAL A 59 -8.54 -7.74 -6.14
C VAL A 59 -7.44 -6.70 -6.10
N LEU A 60 -7.79 -5.50 -5.65
CA LEU A 60 -6.86 -4.38 -5.48
C LEU A 60 -6.60 -4.16 -3.99
N GLN A 61 -5.38 -4.49 -3.55
CA GLN A 61 -4.90 -4.16 -2.21
C GLN A 61 -4.09 -2.85 -2.28
N LEU A 62 -4.60 -1.80 -1.64
CA LEU A 62 -4.19 -0.40 -1.89
C LEU A 62 -3.03 0.10 -1.01
N GLY A 63 -2.19 -0.80 -0.51
CA GLY A 63 -1.07 -0.47 0.40
C GLY A 63 -1.39 -0.77 1.86
N ASP A 64 -0.35 -0.66 2.70
CA ASP A 64 -0.37 -0.82 4.15
C ASP A 64 -1.05 -2.13 4.60
N CYS A 65 -0.59 -3.26 4.06
CA CYS A 65 -1.16 -4.58 4.35
C CYS A 65 -0.80 -5.09 5.76
N ILE A 66 0.38 -4.72 6.27
CA ILE A 66 0.84 -5.02 7.63
C ILE A 66 1.27 -3.73 8.32
N ASP A 67 1.13 -3.64 9.65
CA ASP A 67 1.53 -2.45 10.40
C ASP A 67 3.06 -2.36 10.58
N GLY A 68 3.61 -1.16 10.80
CA GLY A 68 5.03 -0.88 10.95
C GLY A 68 5.58 -1.33 12.29
N GLN A 69 4.71 -1.54 13.27
CA GLN A 69 5.11 -2.14 14.55
C GLN A 69 5.65 -3.56 14.39
N ASN A 70 5.29 -4.28 13.32
CA ASN A 70 5.82 -5.62 13.09
C ASN A 70 7.35 -5.58 12.92
N ALA A 71 7.91 -4.58 12.23
CA ALA A 71 9.36 -4.38 12.16
C ALA A 71 9.96 -4.11 13.55
N ARG A 72 9.33 -3.25 14.36
CA ARG A 72 9.80 -2.95 15.73
C ARG A 72 9.83 -4.19 16.63
N ARG A 73 8.97 -5.17 16.35
CA ARG A 73 8.84 -6.43 17.09
C ARG A 73 9.60 -7.59 16.46
N GLY A 74 10.23 -7.40 15.29
CA GLY A 74 10.88 -8.49 14.55
C GLY A 74 9.93 -9.50 13.92
N GLU A 75 8.67 -9.13 13.70
CA GLU A 75 7.58 -10.01 13.26
C GLU A 75 7.12 -9.76 11.81
N ALA A 76 7.72 -8.79 11.12
CA ALA A 76 7.31 -8.36 9.77
C ALA A 76 7.12 -9.51 8.78
N GLU A 77 8.05 -10.47 8.73
CA GLU A 77 7.98 -11.64 7.84
C GLU A 77 6.81 -12.56 8.19
N SER A 78 6.53 -12.76 9.49
CA SER A 78 5.43 -13.60 9.95
C SER A 78 4.08 -12.95 9.64
N ALA A 79 3.97 -11.64 9.90
CA ALA A 79 2.76 -10.86 9.61
C ALA A 79 2.47 -10.85 8.10
N LEU A 80 3.49 -10.61 7.28
CA LEU A 80 3.35 -10.62 5.83
C LEU A 80 2.90 -11.98 5.31
N ARG A 81 3.48 -13.08 5.82
CA ARG A 81 3.10 -14.44 5.43
C ARG A 81 1.62 -14.70 5.68
N GLN A 82 1.10 -14.31 6.85
CA GLN A 82 -0.31 -14.51 7.20
C GLN A 82 -1.25 -13.73 6.28
N VAL A 83 -0.92 -12.48 5.94
CA VAL A 83 -1.72 -11.67 5.01
C VAL A 83 -1.69 -12.26 3.60
N LEU A 84 -0.51 -12.66 3.11
CA LEU A 84 -0.37 -13.28 1.78
C LEU A 84 -1.04 -14.66 1.71
N GLU A 85 -1.06 -15.44 2.79
CA GLU A 85 -1.78 -16.71 2.85
C GLU A 85 -3.28 -16.51 2.72
N VAL A 86 -3.84 -15.46 3.33
CA VAL A 86 -5.27 -15.12 3.19
C VAL A 86 -5.56 -14.66 1.76
N LEU A 87 -4.79 -13.71 1.22
CA LEU A 87 -4.98 -13.20 -0.15
C LEU A 87 -4.76 -14.29 -1.21
N GLY A 88 -3.84 -15.23 -0.96
CA GLY A 88 -3.53 -16.35 -1.84
C GLY A 88 -4.62 -17.41 -1.95
N GLN A 89 -5.71 -17.31 -1.18
CA GLN A 89 -6.89 -18.16 -1.34
C GLN A 89 -7.73 -17.78 -2.57
N LEU A 90 -7.54 -16.57 -3.11
CA LEU A 90 -8.21 -16.11 -4.32
C LEU A 90 -7.60 -16.79 -5.56
N SER A 91 -8.47 -17.28 -6.46
CA SER A 91 -8.05 -17.80 -7.78
C SER A 91 -7.82 -16.70 -8.82
N VAL A 92 -8.08 -15.44 -8.45
CA VAL A 92 -8.00 -14.26 -9.30
C VAL A 92 -6.74 -13.44 -8.98
N PRO A 93 -6.24 -12.60 -9.91
CA PRO A 93 -5.09 -11.76 -9.66
C PRO A 93 -5.32 -10.79 -8.49
N VAL A 94 -4.32 -10.67 -7.61
CA VAL A 94 -4.26 -9.62 -6.59
C VAL A 94 -3.18 -8.62 -6.98
N HIS A 95 -3.55 -7.34 -7.08
CA HIS A 95 -2.65 -6.24 -7.35
C HIS A 95 -2.35 -5.49 -6.06
N HIS A 96 -1.06 -5.36 -5.74
CA HIS A 96 -0.58 -4.77 -4.50
C HIS A 96 0.04 -3.41 -4.79
N ALA A 97 -0.48 -2.34 -4.18
CA ALA A 97 0.25 -1.09 -4.04
C ALA A 97 1.17 -1.17 -2.81
N TRP A 98 2.24 -0.37 -2.80
CA TRP A 98 3.12 -0.23 -1.64
C TRP A 98 2.83 1.09 -0.95
N GLY A 99 2.44 1.01 0.31
CA GLY A 99 2.27 2.12 1.24
C GLY A 99 3.53 2.38 2.06
N ASN A 100 3.45 3.33 3.00
CA ASN A 100 4.56 3.63 3.90
C ASN A 100 4.83 2.46 4.85
N HIS A 101 3.80 1.72 5.24
CA HIS A 101 3.99 0.60 6.18
C HIS A 101 4.72 -0.57 5.53
N GLU A 102 4.61 -0.79 4.22
CA GLU A 102 5.51 -1.72 3.52
C GLU A 102 6.98 -1.28 3.66
N LEU A 103 7.25 0.02 3.51
CA LEU A 103 8.60 0.60 3.59
C LEU A 103 9.12 0.78 5.03
N TYR A 104 8.24 0.80 6.04
CA TYR A 104 8.63 0.69 7.44
C TYR A 104 9.10 -0.73 7.78
N ASN A 105 8.52 -1.74 7.12
CA ASN A 105 8.79 -3.14 7.41
C ASN A 105 9.94 -3.71 6.59
N PHE A 106 10.09 -3.29 5.34
CA PHE A 106 10.96 -3.96 4.39
C PHE A 106 11.70 -2.96 3.49
N SER A 107 12.90 -3.37 3.05
CA SER A 107 13.58 -2.69 1.96
C SER A 107 12.86 -2.94 0.63
N ARG A 108 12.99 -2.02 -0.32
CA ARG A 108 12.47 -2.18 -1.69
C ARG A 108 12.98 -3.47 -2.35
N ALA A 109 14.25 -3.82 -2.12
CA ALA A 109 14.84 -5.07 -2.61
C ALA A 109 14.16 -6.32 -2.01
N ARG A 110 13.76 -6.28 -0.74
CA ARG A 110 13.01 -7.37 -0.10
C ARG A 110 11.58 -7.45 -0.64
N LEU A 111 10.89 -6.32 -0.80
CA LEU A 111 9.54 -6.23 -1.36
C LEU A 111 9.49 -6.75 -2.80
N ALA A 112 10.49 -6.43 -3.63
CA ALA A 112 10.61 -6.96 -4.99
C ALA A 112 10.79 -8.50 -5.06
N ARG A 113 11.13 -9.15 -3.93
CA ARG A 113 11.22 -10.62 -3.78
C ARG A 113 10.09 -11.19 -2.91
N SER A 114 9.08 -10.40 -2.57
CA SER A 114 7.94 -10.84 -1.77
C SER A 114 6.70 -11.06 -2.65
N GLY A 115 5.64 -11.63 -2.06
CA GLY A 115 4.34 -11.75 -2.73
C GLY A 115 3.68 -10.41 -3.05
N LEU A 116 4.18 -9.29 -2.51
CA LEU A 116 3.67 -7.94 -2.81
C LEU A 116 4.20 -7.36 -4.12
N TYR A 117 5.14 -8.02 -4.80
CA TYR A 117 5.62 -7.58 -6.12
C TYR A 117 4.73 -8.09 -7.25
N SER A 118 3.49 -7.59 -7.30
CA SER A 118 2.49 -7.96 -8.32
C SER A 118 2.82 -7.48 -9.75
N ARG A 119 3.90 -6.70 -9.91
CA ARG A 119 4.40 -6.26 -11.21
C ARG A 119 4.87 -7.42 -12.11
N ALA A 120 5.31 -8.53 -11.53
CA ALA A 120 5.76 -9.70 -12.29
C ALA A 120 4.61 -10.47 -12.99
N ALA A 121 3.36 -10.06 -12.79
CA ALA A 121 2.21 -10.66 -13.46
C ALA A 121 2.29 -10.48 -14.99
N ARG A 122 1.99 -11.55 -15.74
CA ARG A 122 2.15 -11.62 -17.20
C ARG A 122 1.41 -10.46 -17.90
N GLY A 123 2.13 -9.71 -18.74
CA GLY A 123 1.58 -8.61 -19.55
C GLY A 123 1.58 -7.23 -18.88
N ALA A 124 2.13 -7.10 -17.67
CA ALA A 124 2.30 -5.80 -17.03
C ALA A 124 3.48 -5.02 -17.64
N GLY A 125 3.21 -3.82 -18.15
CA GLY A 125 4.23 -2.87 -18.60
C GLY A 125 4.65 -1.95 -17.44
N GLY A 126 5.93 -1.61 -17.32
CA GLY A 126 6.41 -0.71 -16.27
C GLY A 126 7.85 -0.22 -16.49
N PRO A 127 8.33 0.73 -15.66
CA PRO A 127 9.66 1.34 -15.82
C PRO A 127 10.79 0.32 -15.72
N ALA A 128 11.88 0.43 -16.50
CA ALA A 128 13.01 -0.53 -16.40
C ALA A 128 13.62 -0.61 -14.99
N ASP A 129 13.52 0.47 -14.23
CA ASP A 129 13.89 0.54 -12.82
C ASP A 129 13.06 -0.42 -11.96
N ARG A 130 13.75 -1.39 -11.33
CA ARG A 130 13.14 -2.39 -10.45
C ARG A 130 12.93 -1.88 -9.03
N GLU A 131 13.52 -0.74 -8.67
CA GLU A 131 13.22 -0.10 -7.39
C GLU A 131 11.92 0.69 -7.40
N CYS A 132 11.36 0.96 -8.59
CA CYS A 132 10.08 1.62 -8.77
C CYS A 132 8.97 0.56 -8.95
N HIS A 133 8.07 0.48 -7.98
CA HIS A 133 6.90 -0.42 -8.04
C HIS A 133 5.72 0.25 -8.74
N ALA A 134 5.94 0.61 -10.00
CA ALA A 134 4.90 1.13 -10.88
C ALA A 134 4.73 0.21 -12.09
N TYR A 135 3.47 -0.05 -12.46
CA TYR A 135 3.14 -0.85 -13.63
C TYR A 135 1.70 -0.59 -14.10
N HIS A 136 1.37 -1.07 -15.30
CA HIS A 136 0.01 -1.06 -15.80
C HIS A 136 -0.33 -2.37 -16.50
N CYS A 137 -1.61 -2.73 -16.50
CA CYS A 137 -2.16 -3.86 -17.25
C CYS A 137 -3.54 -3.49 -17.82
N SER A 138 -4.13 -4.35 -18.65
CA SER A 138 -5.47 -4.16 -19.20
C SER A 138 -6.36 -5.33 -18.77
N PRO A 139 -7.11 -5.21 -17.65
CA PRO A 139 -7.92 -6.32 -17.15
C PRO A 139 -9.19 -6.55 -17.99
N ALA A 140 -9.63 -5.56 -18.76
CA ALA A 140 -10.77 -5.66 -19.66
C ALA A 140 -10.58 -4.75 -20.89
N PRO A 141 -11.27 -5.01 -22.02
CA PRO A 141 -11.23 -4.14 -23.20
C PRO A 141 -11.58 -2.69 -22.83
N ARG A 142 -10.73 -1.76 -23.28
CA ARG A 142 -10.84 -0.31 -23.02
C ARG A 142 -10.68 0.10 -21.55
N LEU A 143 -10.19 -0.79 -20.68
CA LEU A 143 -9.82 -0.45 -19.31
C LEU A 143 -8.33 -0.70 -19.06
N ARG A 144 -7.67 0.26 -18.43
CA ARG A 144 -6.27 0.16 -18.03
C ARG A 144 -6.16 0.39 -16.53
N LEU A 145 -5.64 -0.61 -15.84
CA LEU A 145 -5.25 -0.48 -14.44
C LEU A 145 -3.81 0.05 -14.40
N VAL A 146 -3.58 1.06 -13.58
CA VAL A 146 -2.25 1.64 -13.35
C VAL A 146 -1.99 1.61 -11.85
N VAL A 147 -0.91 0.94 -11.45
CA VAL A 147 -0.39 0.95 -10.08
C VAL A 147 0.80 1.90 -10.04
N LEU A 148 0.75 2.86 -9.12
CA LEU A 148 1.77 3.89 -8.95
C LEU A 148 2.59 3.61 -7.68
N ASP A 149 3.88 3.95 -7.75
CA ASP A 149 4.76 4.01 -6.59
C ASP A 149 4.70 5.40 -5.97
N CYS A 150 3.77 5.60 -5.03
CA CYS A 150 3.60 6.89 -4.34
C CYS A 150 4.79 7.28 -3.46
N TYR A 151 5.79 6.39 -3.33
CA TYR A 151 7.00 6.59 -2.56
C TYR A 151 8.26 6.64 -3.44
N ASP A 152 8.11 6.76 -4.77
CA ASP A 152 9.26 6.83 -5.67
C ASP A 152 10.18 7.99 -5.28
N THR A 153 9.59 9.16 -5.07
CA THR A 153 10.24 10.32 -4.42
C THR A 153 9.90 10.32 -2.92
N SER A 154 10.69 9.60 -2.13
CA SER A 154 10.53 9.52 -0.68
C SER A 154 11.86 9.25 0.01
N THR A 155 11.99 9.66 1.27
CA THR A 155 13.06 9.22 2.16
C THR A 155 12.86 7.77 2.64
N LEU A 156 11.63 7.26 2.58
CA LEU A 156 11.30 5.90 3.00
C LEU A 156 11.75 4.87 1.96
N GLY A 157 12.31 3.75 2.46
CA GLY A 157 12.74 2.62 1.63
C GLY A 157 13.88 2.95 0.66
N ARG A 158 14.58 4.07 0.84
CA ARG A 158 15.76 4.47 0.05
C ARG A 158 17.01 4.46 0.91
N ASP A 159 18.14 4.17 0.28
CA ASP A 159 19.45 4.30 0.90
C ASP A 159 19.75 5.79 1.21
N PRO A 160 20.08 6.17 2.46
CA PRO A 160 20.47 7.53 2.82
C PRO A 160 21.62 8.13 1.99
N GLY A 161 22.51 7.29 1.46
CA GLY A 161 23.60 7.71 0.58
C GLY A 161 23.18 7.98 -0.87
N SER A 162 21.96 7.58 -1.26
CA SER A 162 21.49 7.71 -2.64
C SER A 162 21.06 9.13 -2.99
N ARG A 163 21.27 9.51 -4.26
CA ARG A 163 20.80 10.79 -4.81
C ARG A 163 19.28 10.98 -4.63
N ARG A 164 18.49 9.93 -4.83
CA ARG A 164 17.02 9.96 -4.67
C ARG A 164 16.62 10.28 -3.23
N TYR A 165 17.28 9.69 -2.25
CA TYR A 165 17.05 10.00 -0.84
C TYR A 165 17.39 11.47 -0.54
N GLN A 166 18.55 11.94 -0.99
CA GLN A 166 18.99 13.32 -0.75
C GLN A 166 18.04 14.35 -1.37
N GLU A 167 17.58 14.10 -2.60
CA GLU A 167 16.58 14.94 -3.28
C GLU A 167 15.23 14.93 -2.54
N ALA A 168 14.74 13.75 -2.13
CA ALA A 168 13.51 13.64 -1.36
C ALA A 168 13.61 14.32 0.02
N LEU A 169 14.74 14.15 0.72
CA LEU A 169 14.99 14.77 2.01
C LEU A 169 15.04 16.29 1.90
N ARG A 170 15.68 16.82 0.85
CA ARG A 170 15.70 18.26 0.58
C ARG A 170 14.29 18.80 0.40
N LEU A 171 13.50 18.18 -0.50
CA LEU A 171 12.11 18.60 -0.75
C LEU A 171 11.26 18.53 0.52
N LEU A 172 11.44 17.47 1.31
CA LEU A 172 10.74 17.31 2.59
C LEU A 172 11.13 18.42 3.58
N ARG A 173 12.42 18.72 3.75
CA ARG A 173 12.90 19.77 4.67
C ARG A 173 12.53 21.18 4.22
N GLU A 174 12.34 21.41 2.92
CA GLU A 174 11.81 22.68 2.40
C GLU A 174 10.37 22.96 2.89
N LYS A 175 9.60 21.92 3.22
CA LYS A 175 8.16 22.02 3.59
C LYS A 175 7.84 21.59 5.02
N ASN A 176 8.67 20.72 5.61
CA ASN A 176 8.53 20.20 6.96
C ASN A 176 9.76 20.56 7.79
N ARG A 177 9.57 21.45 8.78
CA ARG A 177 10.62 21.91 9.69
C ARG A 177 10.67 21.11 11.00
N ASN A 178 9.83 20.09 11.16
CA ASN A 178 9.81 19.26 12.36
C ASN A 178 11.06 18.39 12.45
N ASP A 179 11.49 18.09 13.68
CA ASP A 179 12.55 17.11 13.92
C ASP A 179 12.07 15.70 13.56
N ASP A 180 10.85 15.35 13.98
CA ASP A 180 10.14 14.19 13.47
C ASP A 180 9.55 14.52 12.08
N LEU A 181 10.20 13.99 11.05
CA LEU A 181 9.80 14.15 9.66
C LEU A 181 8.44 13.51 9.33
N ASN A 182 7.92 12.64 10.20
CA ASN A 182 6.57 12.10 10.06
C ASN A 182 5.51 13.01 10.69
N SER A 183 5.91 14.00 11.50
CA SER A 183 4.98 14.94 12.08
C SER A 183 4.47 15.91 11.01
N PRO A 184 3.15 16.02 10.85
CA PRO A 184 2.52 16.96 9.91
C PRO A 184 2.29 18.34 10.53
N GLU A 185 2.57 18.53 11.83
CA GLU A 185 2.30 19.78 12.53
C GLU A 185 3.05 20.95 11.89
N GLY A 186 2.38 22.09 11.73
CA GLY A 186 3.00 23.29 11.14
C GLY A 186 3.34 23.20 9.64
N THR A 187 3.00 22.09 8.95
CA THR A 187 3.16 22.00 7.49
C THR A 187 2.01 22.72 6.78
N SER A 188 2.31 23.76 6.01
CA SER A 188 1.30 24.50 5.24
C SER A 188 1.01 23.77 3.91
N GLY A 189 -0.24 23.31 3.74
CA GLY A 189 -0.72 22.70 2.49
C GLY A 189 -1.60 21.45 2.60
N LEU A 190 -1.84 20.91 3.80
CA LEU A 190 -2.71 19.76 4.01
C LEU A 190 -3.91 20.17 4.87
N GLY A 191 -5.06 20.36 4.22
CA GLY A 191 -6.33 20.54 4.91
C GLY A 191 -6.60 19.37 5.86
N SER A 192 -7.24 19.68 6.99
CA SER A 192 -7.68 18.74 8.01
C SER A 192 -8.62 17.67 7.42
N GLY A 193 -8.05 16.56 6.94
CA GLY A 193 -8.77 15.42 6.38
C GLY A 193 -8.17 14.12 6.90
N ALA A 194 -9.03 13.19 7.27
CA ALA A 194 -8.73 11.95 7.98
C ALA A 194 -7.96 10.91 7.18
N GLY A 195 -7.03 10.19 7.85
CA GLY A 195 -6.53 8.86 7.49
C GLY A 195 -5.57 8.79 6.29
N GLY A 196 -4.31 8.44 6.55
CA GLY A 196 -3.26 8.35 5.52
C GLY A 196 -2.34 9.57 5.50
N ARG A 197 -1.64 9.82 6.62
CA ARG A 197 -0.67 10.91 6.72
C ARG A 197 0.70 10.40 6.29
N SER A 198 0.97 10.56 5.00
CA SER A 198 2.31 10.47 4.42
C SER A 198 2.50 11.64 3.47
N SER A 199 3.65 12.29 3.57
CA SER A 199 4.04 13.50 2.85
C SER A 199 4.24 13.23 1.35
N ALA A 200 3.15 13.11 0.61
CA ALA A 200 3.18 13.23 -0.85
C ALA A 200 3.10 14.73 -1.21
N VAL A 201 4.23 15.32 -1.56
CA VAL A 201 4.34 16.71 -2.01
C VAL A 201 3.57 16.87 -3.33
N ARG A 202 2.41 17.54 -3.32
CA ARG A 202 1.77 18.01 -4.55
C ARG A 202 2.53 19.23 -5.09
N SER A 203 3.13 19.09 -6.26
CA SER A 203 3.56 20.21 -7.09
C SER A 203 2.33 20.87 -7.73
N SER A 204 1.82 21.94 -7.13
CA SER A 204 0.90 22.86 -7.83
C SER A 204 1.73 24.00 -8.43
N ARG A 205 1.88 24.01 -9.76
CA ARG A 205 2.14 25.24 -10.52
C ARG A 205 0.80 25.72 -11.08
N CYS A 206 0.49 26.99 -10.86
CA CYS A 206 -0.42 27.75 -11.72
C CYS A 206 0.22 27.96 -13.09
#